data_AF-A0A0R2Q414-F1
#
_entry.id   AF-A0A0R2Q414-F1
#
_cell.length_a   1.000
_cell.length_b   1.000
_cell.length_c   1.000
_cell.angle_alpha   90.00
_cell.angle_beta   90.00
_cell.angle_gamma   90.00
#
_symmetry.space_group_name_H-M   'P 1'
#
loop_
_entity.id
_entity.type
_entity.pdbx_description
1 polymer ?
#
loop_
_entity_poly.entity_id
_entity_poly.type
_entity_poly.pdbx_seq_one_letter_code
_entity_poly.pdbx_strand_id
1 'polypeptide(L)'
;GGLVTALIGIFSKTIRPGVYLAYALCQGLVLGIISKTYELFYPGIVQQAIVATAAAFIGMLTLYKSGRLRVTPKFTRMLLGAAIGYLVLAVGSLIGSFFGLGGGAGLYGLSGFGPLLAVAGVAIASFFLILDFDQIEEGVRAGVPQEESWRAGFGLLITMVWLYLEVLRLISILRGND
;
A
#
# COMPACT_ATOMS: atom_id res chain seq x y z
N GLY A 1 4.77 3.18 17.94
CA GLY A 1 4.10 4.45 17.63
C GLY A 1 3.01 4.28 16.60
N GLY A 2 3.38 4.13 15.31
CA GLY A 2 2.45 4.13 14.18
C GLY A 2 1.31 3.09 14.21
N LEU A 3 1.59 1.85 14.62
CA LEU A 3 0.57 0.78 14.69
C LEU A 3 -0.52 1.06 15.74
N VAL A 4 -0.17 1.66 16.88
CA VAL A 4 -1.13 1.99 17.95
C VAL A 4 -2.00 3.18 17.54
N THR A 5 -1.42 4.18 16.88
CA THR A 5 -2.18 5.31 16.32
C THR A 5 -3.05 4.90 15.13
N ALA A 6 -2.62 3.91 14.33
CA ALA A 6 -3.43 3.34 13.24
C ALA A 6 -4.68 2.65 13.79
N LEU A 7 -4.52 1.80 14.81
CA LEU A 7 -5.62 1.10 15.46
C LEU A 7 -6.60 2.08 16.10
N ILE A 8 -6.11 3.13 16.78
CA ILE A 8 -6.98 4.16 17.37
C ILE A 8 -7.74 4.95 16.28
N GLY A 9 -7.10 5.27 15.15
CA GLY A 9 -7.77 5.95 14.03
C GLY A 9 -8.80 5.08 13.29
N ILE A 10 -8.54 3.78 13.15
CA ILE A 10 -9.42 2.81 12.47
C ILE A 10 -10.65 2.48 13.34
N PHE A 11 -10.51 2.44 14.67
CA PHE A 11 -11.60 2.11 15.60
C PHE A 11 -12.30 3.33 16.22
N SER A 12 -11.84 4.56 15.96
CA SER A 12 -12.53 5.76 16.47
C SER A 12 -13.72 6.13 15.60
N LYS A 13 -14.92 6.12 16.20
CA LYS A 13 -16.18 6.60 15.58
C LYS A 13 -16.18 8.10 15.28
N THR A 14 -15.21 8.88 15.76
CA THR A 14 -15.19 10.34 15.64
C THR A 14 -14.09 10.75 14.66
N ILE A 15 -14.47 11.39 13.55
CA ILE A 15 -13.54 11.95 12.57
C ILE A 15 -12.79 13.10 13.26
N ARG A 16 -11.53 12.87 13.60
CA ARG A 16 -10.65 13.89 14.20
C ARG A 16 -9.49 14.15 13.23
N PRO A 17 -9.50 15.27 12.48
CA PRO A 17 -8.44 15.61 11.54
C PRO A 17 -7.02 15.51 12.14
N GLY A 18 -6.87 15.89 13.41
CA GLY A 18 -5.59 15.79 14.13
C GLY A 18 -5.05 14.36 14.27
N VAL A 19 -5.92 13.33 14.34
CA VAL A 19 -5.50 11.93 14.42
C VAL A 19 -4.94 11.45 13.08
N TYR A 20 -5.59 11.80 11.97
CA TYR A 20 -5.11 11.47 10.63
C TYR A 20 -3.78 12.17 10.31
N LEU A 21 -3.63 13.43 10.70
CA LEU A 21 -2.38 14.18 10.56
C LEU A 21 -1.25 13.58 11.42
N ALA A 22 -1.52 13.25 12.68
CA ALA A 22 -0.55 12.61 13.56
C ALA A 22 -0.11 11.24 13.01
N TYR A 23 -1.05 10.47 12.45
CA TYR A 23 -0.73 9.22 11.77
C TYR A 23 0.14 9.46 10.54
N ALA A 24 -0.22 10.39 9.66
CA ALA A 24 0.54 10.70 8.46
C ALA A 24 1.99 11.11 8.79
N LEU A 25 2.18 11.91 9.84
CA LEU A 25 3.52 12.28 10.33
C LEU A 25 4.29 11.07 10.85
N CYS A 26 3.67 10.25 11.72
CA CYS A 26 4.29 9.03 12.23
C CYS A 26 4.66 8.07 11.09
N GLN A 27 3.76 7.89 10.13
CA GLN A 27 3.96 7.02 8.98
C GLN A 27 5.07 7.55 8.08
N GLY A 28 5.13 8.86 7.84
CA GLY A 28 6.21 9.51 7.11
C GLY A 28 7.58 9.28 7.75
N LEU A 29 7.68 9.35 9.08
CA LEU A 29 8.92 9.04 9.80
C LEU A 29 9.35 7.58 9.64
N VAL A 30 8.41 6.64 9.78
CA VAL A 30 8.68 5.21 9.58
C VAL A 30 9.14 4.94 8.15
N LEU A 31 8.45 5.52 7.16
CA LEU A 31 8.82 5.42 5.76
C LEU A 31 10.17 6.03 5.47
N GLY A 32 10.52 7.16 6.10
CA GLY A 32 11.84 7.79 5.98
C GLY A 32 12.95 6.87 6.47
N ILE A 33 12.75 6.20 7.62
CA ILE A 33 13.70 5.23 8.16
C ILE A 33 13.86 4.05 7.21
N ILE A 34 12.74 3.45 6.75
CA ILE A 34 12.77 2.32 5.81
C ILE A 34 13.47 2.73 4.51
N SER A 35 13.10 3.87 3.94
CA SER A 35 13.68 4.38 2.70
C SER A 35 15.18 4.61 2.83
N LYS A 36 15.64 5.19 3.95
CA LYS A 36 17.07 5.36 4.23
C LYS A 36 17.79 4.03 4.33
N THR A 37 17.20 3.02 4.98
CA THR A 37 17.78 1.67 5.04
C THR A 37 17.96 1.08 3.64
N TYR A 38 16.95 1.15 2.78
CA TYR A 38 17.06 0.64 1.40
C TYR A 38 18.03 1.45 0.55
N GLU A 39 18.10 2.77 0.72
CA GLU A 39 19.03 3.64 -0.01
C GLU A 39 20.50 3.31 0.33
N LEU A 40 20.79 2.87 1.56
CA LEU A 40 22.13 2.43 1.96
C LEU A 40 22.59 1.16 1.22
N PHE A 41 21.66 0.24 0.93
CA PHE A 41 21.96 -0.99 0.20
C PHE A 41 21.84 -0.83 -1.32
N TYR A 42 20.94 0.05 -1.77
CA TYR A 42 20.62 0.29 -3.17
C TYR A 42 20.54 1.79 -3.45
N PRO A 43 21.66 2.45 -3.77
CA PRO A 43 21.66 3.88 -4.08
C PRO A 43 20.68 4.25 -5.21
N GLY A 44 19.92 5.33 -5.03
CA GLY A 44 18.93 5.85 -5.97
C GLY A 44 17.60 5.08 -6.02
N ILE A 45 17.41 4.05 -5.19
CA ILE A 45 16.16 3.26 -5.19
C ILE A 45 14.95 4.09 -4.76
N VAL A 46 15.15 5.04 -3.83
CA VAL A 46 14.06 5.88 -3.32
C VAL A 46 13.48 6.78 -4.42
N GLN A 47 14.34 7.40 -5.23
CA GLN A 47 13.89 8.24 -6.35
C GLN A 47 13.10 7.43 -7.38
N GLN A 48 13.57 6.22 -7.71
CA GLN A 48 12.86 5.32 -8.62
C GLN A 48 11.50 4.89 -8.05
N ALA A 49 11.45 4.55 -6.76
CA ALA A 49 10.22 4.16 -6.11
C ALA A 49 9.19 5.29 -6.09
N ILE A 50 9.61 6.54 -5.84
CA ILE A 50 8.73 7.72 -5.90
C ILE A 50 8.17 7.90 -7.31
N VAL A 51 9.03 7.88 -8.34
CA VAL A 51 8.60 8.05 -9.74
C VAL A 51 7.65 6.93 -10.16
N ALA A 52 7.96 5.68 -9.84
CA ALA A 52 7.11 4.54 -10.17
C ALA A 52 5.76 4.58 -9.44
N THR A 53 5.74 4.97 -8.17
CA THR A 53 4.50 5.14 -7.39
C THR A 53 3.63 6.25 -7.98
N ALA A 54 4.24 7.39 -8.34
CA ALA A 54 3.54 8.50 -8.99
C ALA A 54 2.98 8.10 -10.36
N ALA A 55 3.78 7.38 -11.17
CA ALA A 55 3.35 6.88 -12.47
C ALA A 55 2.18 5.89 -12.35
N ALA A 56 2.25 4.96 -11.38
CA ALA A 56 1.16 4.04 -11.09
C ALA A 56 -0.10 4.80 -10.65
N PHE A 57 0.02 5.75 -9.72
CA PHE A 57 -1.12 6.57 -9.27
C PHE A 57 -1.78 7.31 -10.43
N ILE A 58 -1.00 8.03 -11.26
CA ILE A 58 -1.52 8.78 -12.41
C ILE A 58 -2.14 7.84 -13.45
N GLY A 59 -1.50 6.69 -13.71
CA GLY A 59 -2.01 5.67 -14.62
C GLY A 59 -3.36 5.12 -14.16
N MET A 60 -3.47 4.74 -12.89
CA MET A 60 -4.71 4.22 -12.31
C MET A 60 -5.81 5.29 -12.26
N LEU A 61 -5.47 6.53 -11.92
CA LEU A 61 -6.42 7.65 -11.92
C LEU A 61 -6.95 7.93 -13.33
N THR A 62 -6.07 7.93 -14.33
CA THR A 62 -6.45 8.13 -15.74
C THR A 62 -7.35 6.99 -16.23
N LEU A 63 -7.01 5.75 -15.86
CA LEU A 63 -7.81 4.58 -16.19
C LEU A 63 -9.20 4.64 -15.56
N TYR A 64 -9.29 5.00 -14.28
CA TYR A 64 -10.55 5.20 -13.58
C TYR A 64 -11.40 6.30 -14.23
N LYS A 65 -10.81 7.48 -14.46
CA LYS A 65 -11.49 8.62 -15.08
C LYS A 65 -11.97 8.33 -16.51
N SER A 66 -11.27 7.47 -17.25
CA SER A 66 -11.69 7.07 -18.60
C SER A 66 -12.99 6.25 -18.62
N GLY A 67 -13.48 5.80 -17.44
CA GLY A 67 -14.70 5.01 -17.31
C GLY A 67 -14.59 3.59 -17.87
N ARG A 68 -13.42 3.20 -18.40
CA ARG A 68 -13.14 1.84 -18.92
C ARG A 68 -13.11 0.79 -17.82
N LEU A 69 -12.72 1.19 -16.61
CA LEU A 69 -12.65 0.30 -15.46
C LEU A 69 -13.58 0.84 -14.36
N ARG A 70 -14.70 0.15 -14.16
CA ARG A 70 -15.69 0.50 -13.13
C ARG A 70 -15.61 -0.47 -11.98
N VAL A 71 -15.73 0.05 -10.77
CA VAL A 71 -15.84 -0.79 -9.59
C VAL A 71 -17.18 -1.52 -9.65
N THR A 72 -17.10 -2.85 -9.55
CA THR A 72 -18.27 -3.70 -9.44
C THR A 72 -18.22 -4.43 -8.11
N PRO A 73 -19.37 -4.83 -7.53
CA PRO A 73 -19.39 -5.59 -6.29
C PRO A 73 -18.55 -6.89 -6.36
N LYS A 74 -18.42 -7.47 -7.55
CA LYS A 74 -17.56 -8.64 -7.80
C LYS A 74 -16.07 -8.27 -7.76
N PHE A 75 -15.69 -7.16 -8.41
CA PHE A 75 -14.32 -6.65 -8.38
C PHE A 75 -13.86 -6.34 -6.94
N THR A 76 -14.68 -5.63 -6.16
CA THR A 76 -14.35 -5.30 -4.77
C THR A 76 -14.16 -6.55 -3.91
N ARG A 77 -15.06 -7.54 -4.01
CA ARG A 77 -14.94 -8.80 -3.26
C ARG A 77 -13.69 -9.59 -3.66
N MET A 78 -13.42 -9.68 -4.95
CA MET A 78 -12.22 -10.36 -5.47
C MET A 78 -10.95 -9.68 -4.96
N LEU A 79 -10.89 -8.35 -5.02
CA LEU A 79 -9.71 -7.59 -4.62
C LEU A 79 -9.49 -7.63 -3.10
N LEU A 80 -10.56 -7.53 -2.30
CA LEU A 80 -10.48 -7.73 -0.85
C LEU A 80 -10.03 -9.15 -0.51
N GLY A 81 -10.52 -10.17 -1.21
CA GLY A 81 -10.06 -11.55 -1.06
C GLY A 81 -8.58 -11.70 -1.38
N ALA A 82 -8.10 -11.08 -2.47
CA ALA A 82 -6.69 -11.05 -2.85
C ALA A 82 -5.84 -10.32 -1.80
N ALA A 83 -6.32 -9.21 -1.24
CA ALA A 83 -5.65 -8.46 -0.18
C ALA A 83 -5.49 -9.30 1.09
N ILE A 84 -6.56 -9.99 1.51
CA ILE A 84 -6.53 -10.89 2.66
C ILE A 84 -5.55 -12.04 2.41
N GLY A 85 -5.60 -12.66 1.22
CA GLY A 85 -4.66 -13.72 0.85
C GLY A 85 -3.21 -13.24 0.88
N TYR A 86 -2.95 -12.05 0.33
CA TYR A 86 -1.63 -11.42 0.36
C TYR A 86 -1.16 -11.16 1.80
N LEU A 87 -2.05 -10.67 2.67
CA LEU A 87 -1.75 -10.44 4.08
C LEU A 87 -1.43 -11.74 4.81
N VAL A 88 -2.19 -12.81 4.56
CA VAL A 88 -1.91 -14.15 5.12
C VAL A 88 -0.53 -14.65 4.68
N LEU A 89 -0.19 -14.47 3.39
CA LEU A 89 1.14 -14.81 2.88
C LEU A 89 2.24 -13.96 3.52
N ALA A 90 2.01 -12.67 3.71
CA ALA A 90 2.96 -11.78 4.38
C ALA A 90 3.19 -12.19 5.84
N VAL A 91 2.13 -12.55 6.58
CA VAL A 91 2.22 -13.05 7.96
C VAL A 91 2.91 -14.41 7.99
N GLY A 92 2.55 -15.33 7.09
CA GLY A 92 3.22 -16.63 6.97
C GLY A 92 4.71 -16.49 6.64
N SER A 93 5.05 -15.54 5.78
CA SER A 93 6.43 -15.17 5.48
C SER A 93 7.17 -14.63 6.70
N LEU A 94 6.52 -13.76 7.48
CA LEU A 94 7.10 -13.22 8.70
C LEU A 94 7.34 -14.31 9.74
N ILE A 95 6.37 -15.19 9.98
CA ILE A 95 6.53 -16.33 10.88
C ILE A 95 7.67 -17.21 10.37
N GLY A 96 7.66 -17.54 9.07
CA GLY A 96 8.70 -18.36 8.46
C GLY A 96 10.10 -17.76 8.56
N SER A 97 10.21 -16.44 8.55
CA SER A 97 11.49 -15.74 8.73
C SER A 97 12.14 -16.02 10.09
N PHE A 98 11.34 -16.17 11.16
CA PHE A 98 11.83 -16.54 12.49
C PHE A 98 12.37 -17.98 12.56
N PHE A 99 11.93 -18.85 11.65
CA PHE A 99 12.41 -20.22 11.51
C PHE A 99 13.50 -20.39 10.45
N GLY A 100 14.05 -19.28 9.92
CA GLY A 100 15.15 -19.30 8.94
C GLY A 100 14.74 -19.57 7.49
N LEU A 101 13.44 -19.58 7.16
CA LEU A 101 12.99 -19.73 5.77
C LEU A 101 13.51 -18.56 4.90
N GLY A 102 14.01 -18.89 3.70
CA GLY A 102 14.52 -17.91 2.74
C GLY A 102 15.69 -17.08 3.27
N GLY A 103 16.56 -17.65 4.11
CA GLY A 103 17.70 -16.93 4.71
C GLY A 103 17.30 -15.86 5.73
N GLY A 104 16.10 -15.98 6.33
CA GLY A 104 15.55 -14.99 7.27
C GLY A 104 14.72 -13.89 6.61
N ALA A 105 14.48 -13.95 5.29
CA ALA A 105 13.55 -13.06 4.58
C ALA A 105 12.15 -13.70 4.37
N GLY A 106 11.93 -14.93 4.84
CA GLY A 106 10.66 -15.64 4.73
C GLY A 106 10.38 -16.11 3.30
N LEU A 107 9.10 -16.16 2.92
CA LEU A 107 8.66 -16.54 1.56
C LEU A 107 9.20 -15.57 0.48
N TYR A 108 9.48 -14.31 0.85
CA TYR A 108 10.10 -13.34 -0.06
C TYR A 108 11.59 -13.64 -0.34
N GLY A 109 12.26 -14.38 0.54
CA GLY A 109 13.65 -14.81 0.37
C GLY A 109 13.82 -16.14 -0.38
N LEU A 110 12.71 -16.82 -0.71
CA LEU A 110 12.76 -18.02 -1.53
C LEU A 110 12.97 -17.62 -3.00
N SER A 111 14.06 -18.12 -3.60
CA SER A 111 14.37 -17.91 -5.02
C SER A 111 13.15 -18.22 -5.90
N GLY A 112 12.75 -17.27 -6.74
CA GLY A 112 11.58 -17.35 -7.63
C GLY A 112 10.24 -16.87 -7.04
N PHE A 113 10.00 -17.01 -5.73
CA PHE A 113 8.74 -16.56 -5.10
C PHE A 113 8.75 -15.06 -4.73
N GLY A 114 9.91 -14.52 -4.35
CA GLY A 114 10.07 -13.11 -4.01
C GLY A 114 9.57 -12.14 -5.09
N PRO A 115 10.05 -12.23 -6.35
CA PRO A 115 9.61 -11.36 -7.43
C PRO A 115 8.10 -11.49 -7.71
N LEU A 116 7.58 -12.72 -7.70
CA LEU A 116 6.15 -12.98 -7.97
C LEU A 116 5.25 -12.33 -6.92
N LEU A 117 5.60 -12.47 -5.64
CA LEU A 117 4.87 -11.85 -4.54
C LEU A 117 4.95 -10.33 -4.59
N ALA A 118 6.11 -9.76 -4.91
CA ALA A 118 6.26 -8.31 -5.02
C ALA A 118 5.46 -7.72 -6.20
N VAL A 119 5.47 -8.38 -7.36
CA VAL A 119 4.63 -7.98 -8.50
C VAL A 119 3.14 -8.08 -8.14
N ALA A 120 2.73 -9.16 -7.48
CA ALA A 120 1.36 -9.33 -7.02
C ALA A 120 0.97 -8.23 -6.01
N GLY A 121 1.85 -7.89 -5.06
CA GLY A 121 1.65 -6.81 -4.10
C GLY A 121 1.46 -5.45 -4.76
N VAL A 122 2.34 -5.09 -5.70
CA VAL A 122 2.22 -3.85 -6.48
C VAL A 122 0.92 -3.82 -7.28
N ALA A 123 0.55 -4.93 -7.94
CA ALA A 123 -0.69 -5.00 -8.71
C ALA A 123 -1.92 -4.82 -7.81
N ILE A 124 -2.00 -5.55 -6.70
CA ILE A 124 -3.12 -5.45 -5.74
C ILE A 124 -3.22 -4.03 -5.18
N ALA A 125 -2.11 -3.45 -4.72
CA ALA A 125 -2.09 -2.09 -4.18
C ALA A 125 -2.51 -1.05 -5.24
N SER A 126 -2.07 -1.23 -6.49
CA SER A 126 -2.48 -0.37 -7.61
C SER A 126 -3.99 -0.49 -7.89
N PHE A 127 -4.55 -1.70 -7.81
CA PHE A 127 -5.99 -1.90 -7.97
C PHE A 127 -6.80 -1.33 -6.81
N PHE A 128 -6.25 -1.27 -5.59
CA PHE A 128 -6.90 -0.63 -4.46
C PHE A 128 -7.13 0.86 -4.69
N LEU A 129 -6.23 1.54 -5.41
CA LEU A 129 -6.43 2.95 -5.75
C LEU A 129 -7.73 3.19 -6.51
N ILE A 130 -8.17 2.24 -7.34
CA ILE A 130 -9.46 2.34 -8.04
C ILE A 130 -10.62 2.27 -7.05
N LEU A 131 -10.55 1.40 -6.04
CA LEU A 131 -11.57 1.35 -4.99
C LEU A 131 -11.58 2.65 -4.19
N ASP A 132 -10.41 3.23 -3.90
CA ASP A 132 -10.33 4.50 -3.19
C ASP A 132 -10.95 5.64 -4.01
N PHE A 133 -10.64 5.74 -5.31
CA PHE A 133 -11.23 6.73 -6.20
C PHE A 133 -12.74 6.60 -6.29
N ASP A 134 -13.24 5.36 -6.34
CA ASP A 134 -14.67 5.08 -6.41
C ASP A 134 -15.41 5.43 -5.12
N GLN A 135 -14.85 5.09 -3.97
CA GLN A 135 -15.40 5.52 -2.68
C GLN A 135 -15.42 7.05 -2.54
N ILE A 136 -14.39 7.73 -3.03
CA ILE A 136 -14.33 9.21 -3.05
C ILE A 136 -15.43 9.77 -3.96
N GLU A 137 -15.54 9.28 -5.19
CA GLU A 137 -16.51 9.78 -6.16
C GLU A 137 -17.96 9.49 -5.72
N GLU A 138 -18.24 8.28 -5.23
CA GLU A 138 -19.55 7.91 -4.70
C GLU A 138 -19.92 8.75 -3.47
N GLY A 139 -18.96 9.00 -2.58
CA GLY A 139 -19.16 9.91 -1.44
C GLY A 139 -19.54 11.31 -1.88
N VAL A 140 -18.80 11.89 -2.84
CA VAL A 140 -19.11 13.22 -3.37
C VAL A 140 -20.50 13.25 -4.02
N ARG A 141 -20.85 12.22 -4.81
CA ARG A 141 -22.17 12.10 -5.45
C ARG A 141 -23.32 11.94 -4.44
N ALA A 142 -23.07 11.24 -3.34
CA ALA A 142 -24.03 11.07 -2.24
C ALA A 142 -24.16 12.32 -1.36
N GLY A 143 -23.30 13.34 -1.55
CA GLY A 143 -23.33 14.57 -0.78
C GLY A 143 -22.94 14.37 0.70
N VAL A 144 -22.03 13.44 1.00
CA VAL A 144 -21.58 13.23 2.40
C VAL A 144 -20.95 14.50 2.98
N PRO A 145 -21.06 14.70 4.31
CA PRO A 145 -20.48 15.87 4.99
C PRO A 145 -18.99 16.06 4.68
N GLN A 146 -18.53 17.31 4.61
CA GLN A 146 -17.13 17.64 4.28
C GLN A 146 -16.12 16.97 5.24
N GLU A 147 -16.50 16.70 6.48
CA GLU A 147 -15.66 15.98 7.45
C GLU A 147 -15.21 14.61 6.91
N GLU A 148 -16.01 13.97 6.07
CA GLU A 148 -15.72 12.68 5.47
C GLU A 148 -14.56 12.69 4.46
N SER A 149 -14.21 13.87 3.94
CA SER A 149 -13.03 14.04 3.09
C SER A 149 -11.73 13.64 3.79
N TRP A 150 -11.66 13.81 5.12
CA TRP A 150 -10.50 13.38 5.91
C TRP A 150 -10.36 11.86 5.96
N ARG A 151 -11.48 11.13 6.10
CA ARG A 151 -11.47 9.67 6.10
C ARG A 151 -11.14 9.13 4.72
N ALA A 152 -11.72 9.72 3.68
CA ALA A 152 -11.44 9.37 2.30
C ALA A 152 -9.96 9.61 1.93
N GLY A 153 -9.41 10.78 2.25
CA GLY A 153 -7.99 11.09 2.02
C GLY A 153 -7.05 10.19 2.80
N PHE A 154 -7.44 9.78 4.01
CA PHE A 154 -6.68 8.84 4.82
C PHE A 154 -6.60 7.44 4.21
N GLY A 155 -7.72 6.91 3.70
CA GLY A 155 -7.74 5.63 2.99
C GLY A 155 -6.79 5.64 1.79
N LEU A 156 -6.90 6.68 0.97
CA LEU A 156 -6.02 6.88 -0.19
C LEU A 156 -4.54 6.98 0.21
N LEU A 157 -4.23 7.68 1.31
CA LEU A 157 -2.87 7.78 1.83
C LEU A 157 -2.32 6.41 2.22
N ILE A 158 -3.11 5.57 2.91
CA ILE A 158 -2.67 4.21 3.30
C ILE A 158 -2.35 3.38 2.06
N THR A 159 -3.23 3.40 1.05
CA THR A 159 -2.99 2.68 -0.21
C THR A 159 -1.74 3.18 -0.92
N MET A 160 -1.53 4.50 -0.97
CA MET A 160 -0.34 5.08 -1.60
C MET A 160 0.95 4.69 -0.86
N VAL A 161 0.92 4.68 0.47
CA VAL A 161 2.04 4.23 1.30
C VAL A 161 2.32 2.75 1.11
N TRP A 162 1.28 1.92 1.05
CA TRP A 162 1.42 0.50 0.78
C TRP A 162 2.02 0.25 -0.60
N LEU A 163 1.49 0.90 -1.64
CA LEU A 163 2.02 0.82 -2.99
C LEU A 163 3.51 1.21 -3.05
N TYR A 164 3.90 2.31 -2.40
CA TYR A 164 5.29 2.73 -2.32
C TYR A 164 6.20 1.65 -1.73
N LEU A 165 5.79 1.02 -0.62
CA LEU A 165 6.56 -0.04 0.02
C LEU A 165 6.68 -1.28 -0.88
N GLU A 166 5.62 -1.64 -1.60
CA GLU A 166 5.66 -2.76 -2.54
C GLU A 166 6.54 -2.48 -3.75
N VAL A 167 6.49 -1.26 -4.31
CA VAL A 167 7.37 -0.83 -5.41
C VAL A 167 8.83 -0.86 -4.97
N LEU A 168 9.11 -0.32 -3.78
CA LEU A 168 10.46 -0.29 -3.22
C LEU A 168 10.99 -1.71 -2.96
N ARG A 169 10.14 -2.61 -2.47
CA ARG A 169 10.46 -4.04 -2.33
C ARG A 169 10.71 -4.70 -3.70
N LEU A 170 9.86 -4.43 -4.69
CA LEU A 170 9.98 -4.99 -6.03
C LEU A 170 11.32 -4.58 -6.67
N ILE A 171 11.65 -3.28 -6.65
CA ILE A 171 12.92 -2.79 -7.21
C ILE A 171 14.11 -3.38 -6.45
N SER A 172 14.02 -3.53 -5.12
CA SER A 172 15.08 -4.14 -4.33
C SER A 172 15.30 -5.60 -4.68
N ILE A 173 14.25 -6.40 -4.89
CA ILE A 173 14.37 -7.80 -5.30
C ILE A 173 14.95 -7.91 -6.71
N LEU A 174 14.55 -7.03 -7.62
CA LEU A 174 15.09 -7.00 -8.99
C LEU A 174 16.58 -6.67 -9.02
N ARG A 175 17.04 -5.75 -8.15
CA ARG A 175 18.47 -5.39 -8.05
C ARG A 175 19.31 -6.36 -7.23
N GLY A 176 18.70 -7.08 -6.29
CA GLY A 176 19.39 -8.03 -5.41
C GLY A 176 19.55 -9.43 -5.98
N ASN A 177 18.97 -9.71 -7.15
CA ASN A 177 19.13 -10.98 -7.89
C ASN A 177 20.23 -10.93 -8.96
N ASP A 178 21.04 -9.86 -8.98
CA ASP A 178 22.29 -9.75 -9.74
C ASP A 178 23.50 -10.06 -8.81
#